data_AF-A0A1B0DRK7-F1
#
_entry.id   AF-A0A1B0DRK7-F1
#
_cell.length_a   1.000
_cell.length_b   1.000
_cell.length_c   1.000
_cell.angle_alpha   90.00
_cell.angle_beta   90.00
_cell.angle_gamma   90.00
#
_symmetry.space_group_name_H-M   'P 1'
#
loop_
_entity.id
_entity.type
_entity.pdbx_description
1 polymer ?
#
loop_
_entity_poly.entity_id
_entity_poly.type
_entity_poly.pdbx_seq_one_letter_code
_entity_poly.pdbx_strand_id
1 'polypeptide(L)'
;MIEASILSPNPQLYGNLHNMGHNVIAYSHDPDNRFLEEFGVMGDVTTAMRDPIFYRWHSFIDQIFQKYKNILPAYNTNTQLAYDGITVQSIMCQMNQRNTPANVILTYWQRGELNLGAGLDFGPQGNVFAQFTHLQHAPFSWRIEVNNNSGAPRRGTCRIFMCPKNDERGMPFTFRDQRVLMIEMDRFAVNLNPGKYPSGTASLRLLRRLVRAKRLHRRSILYRAIIWACM
;
A
#
# COMPACT_ATOMS: atom_id res chain seq x y z
N MET A 1 -2.65 17.66 -15.47
CA MET A 1 -3.20 18.83 -14.76
C MET A 1 -2.53 19.05 -13.40
N ILE A 2 -2.68 18.16 -12.42
CA ILE A 2 -2.22 18.44 -11.04
C ILE A 2 -0.72 18.20 -10.82
N GLU A 3 -0.18 17.10 -11.36
CA GLU A 3 1.25 16.77 -11.23
C GLU A 3 2.18 17.94 -11.62
N ALA A 4 2.08 18.60 -12.77
CA ALA A 4 1.45 18.29 -14.05
C ALA A 4 2.40 17.43 -14.93
N SER A 5 1.99 17.12 -16.16
CA SER A 5 2.85 16.45 -17.14
C SER A 5 2.69 17.08 -18.52
N ILE A 6 3.53 16.70 -19.48
CA ILE A 6 3.43 17.16 -20.88
C ILE A 6 2.08 16.83 -21.52
N LEU A 7 1.34 15.87 -20.96
CA LEU A 7 -0.01 15.49 -21.37
C LEU A 7 -1.11 16.33 -20.71
N SER A 8 -0.77 17.44 -20.05
CA SER A 8 -1.77 18.33 -19.45
C SER A 8 -2.65 18.96 -20.54
N PRO A 9 -3.98 18.89 -20.45
CA PRO A 9 -4.88 19.45 -21.46
C PRO A 9 -4.72 20.96 -21.67
N ASN A 10 -4.33 21.69 -20.62
CA ASN A 10 -4.04 23.12 -20.69
C ASN A 10 -3.00 23.52 -19.63
N PRO A 11 -1.69 23.47 -19.95
CA PRO A 11 -0.62 23.85 -19.03
C PRO A 11 -0.65 25.33 -18.63
N GLN A 12 -1.11 26.21 -19.52
CA GLN A 12 -1.17 27.66 -19.27
C GLN A 12 -2.21 28.01 -18.20
N LEU A 13 -3.36 27.32 -18.22
CA LEU A 13 -4.42 27.53 -17.25
C LEU A 13 -4.15 26.83 -15.91
N TYR A 14 -3.75 25.56 -15.94
CA TYR A 14 -3.65 24.74 -14.73
C TYR A 14 -2.26 24.73 -14.09
N GLY A 15 -1.23 25.18 -14.81
CA GLY A 15 0.14 25.26 -14.30
C GLY A 15 0.75 23.91 -13.97
N ASN A 16 1.60 23.91 -12.94
CA ASN A 16 2.43 22.78 -12.52
C ASN A 16 2.44 22.64 -10.98
N LEU A 17 1.24 22.60 -10.38
CA LEU A 17 1.04 22.79 -8.93
C LEU A 17 1.89 21.85 -8.07
N HIS A 18 1.76 20.53 -8.23
CA HIS A 18 2.44 19.54 -7.39
C HIS A 18 3.97 19.68 -7.46
N ASN A 19 4.53 19.74 -8.67
CA ASN A 19 5.98 19.87 -8.87
C ASN A 19 6.52 21.23 -8.40
N MET A 20 5.80 22.33 -8.62
CA MET A 20 6.24 23.64 -8.11
C MET A 20 6.19 23.72 -6.59
N GLY A 21 5.25 23.01 -5.93
CA GLY A 21 5.25 22.89 -4.48
C GLY A 21 6.50 22.19 -3.95
N HIS A 22 6.97 21.13 -4.62
CA HIS A 22 8.26 20.49 -4.32
C HIS A 22 9.41 21.52 -4.42
N ASN A 23 9.49 22.28 -5.51
CA ASN A 23 10.54 23.29 -5.71
C ASN A 23 10.52 24.39 -4.64
N VAL A 24 9.34 24.96 -4.36
CA VAL A 24 9.21 26.06 -3.38
C VAL A 24 9.64 25.60 -1.98
N ILE A 25 9.28 24.38 -1.58
CA ILE A 25 9.71 23.83 -0.29
C ILE A 25 11.21 23.54 -0.29
N ALA A 26 11.74 22.96 -1.38
CA ALA A 26 13.13 22.56 -1.45
C ALA A 26 14.10 23.75 -1.41
N TYR A 27 13.74 24.89 -2.02
CA TYR A 27 14.54 26.11 -2.06
C TYR A 27 14.14 27.14 -0.98
N SER A 28 13.30 26.78 0.00
CA SER A 28 12.81 27.76 0.98
C SER A 28 13.91 28.42 1.82
N HIS A 29 15.10 27.80 1.88
CA HIS A 29 16.27 28.29 2.59
C HIS A 29 17.14 29.25 1.77
N ASP A 30 17.08 29.20 0.44
CA ASP A 30 17.77 30.12 -0.49
C ASP A 30 16.91 30.38 -1.76
N PRO A 31 15.77 31.08 -1.62
CA PRO A 31 14.78 31.18 -2.70
C PRO A 31 15.22 32.07 -3.87
N ASP A 32 16.25 32.90 -3.69
CA ASP A 32 16.80 33.79 -4.71
C ASP A 32 18.27 33.50 -5.05
N ASN A 33 18.78 32.34 -4.60
CA ASN A 33 20.12 31.84 -4.92
C ASN A 33 21.25 32.81 -4.53
N ARG A 34 21.06 33.59 -3.46
CA ARG A 34 22.06 34.57 -2.99
C ARG A 34 23.16 33.90 -2.17
N PHE A 35 22.86 32.74 -1.59
CA PHE A 35 23.78 31.96 -0.76
C PHE A 35 24.44 30.82 -1.54
N LEU A 36 24.00 30.57 -2.78
CA LEU A 36 24.50 29.51 -3.66
C LEU A 36 24.30 28.11 -3.05
N GLU A 37 23.18 27.93 -2.34
CA GLU A 37 22.82 26.66 -1.71
C GLU A 37 21.99 25.76 -2.66
N GLU A 38 22.15 24.45 -2.53
CA GLU A 38 21.40 23.47 -3.32
C GLU A 38 20.01 23.18 -2.73
N PHE A 39 19.13 22.52 -3.49
CA PHE A 39 17.82 22.15 -3.00
C PHE A 39 17.87 21.19 -1.79
N GLY A 40 16.95 21.35 -0.84
CA GLY A 40 16.73 20.39 0.23
C GLY A 40 16.10 19.09 -0.27
N VAL A 41 15.92 18.11 0.63
CA VAL A 41 15.46 16.75 0.27
C VAL A 41 14.16 16.67 -0.54
N MET A 42 13.30 17.70 -0.47
CA MET A 42 12.06 17.80 -1.25
C MET A 42 12.29 18.01 -2.76
N GLY A 43 13.49 18.42 -3.18
CA GLY A 43 13.85 18.66 -4.58
C GLY A 43 14.19 17.40 -5.37
N ASP A 44 14.44 16.27 -4.70
CA ASP A 44 14.80 14.99 -5.34
C ASP A 44 13.82 13.87 -4.96
N VAL A 45 13.34 13.15 -5.98
CA VAL A 45 12.36 12.05 -5.86
C VAL A 45 12.85 10.90 -4.99
N THR A 46 14.17 10.70 -4.87
CA THR A 46 14.79 9.64 -4.07
C THR A 46 14.86 9.99 -2.58
N THR A 47 14.73 11.29 -2.23
CA THR A 47 14.85 11.79 -0.85
C THR A 47 13.59 12.45 -0.32
N ALA A 48 12.67 12.91 -1.17
CA ALA A 48 11.53 13.73 -0.75
C ALA A 48 10.67 13.09 0.34
N MET A 49 10.41 11.77 0.26
CA MET A 49 9.63 11.04 1.28
C MET A 49 10.28 10.99 2.67
N ARG A 50 11.54 11.43 2.82
CA ARG A 50 12.23 11.50 4.11
C ARG A 50 11.80 12.73 4.94
N ASP A 51 11.26 13.76 4.29
CA ASP A 51 10.76 14.96 4.98
C ASP A 51 9.29 14.79 5.38
N PRO A 52 8.91 15.00 6.66
CA PRO A 52 7.52 15.01 7.08
C PRO A 52 6.61 15.96 6.28
N ILE A 53 7.14 17.06 5.73
CA ILE A 53 6.37 18.00 4.90
C ILE A 53 5.85 17.34 3.62
N PHE A 54 6.53 16.31 3.12
CA PHE A 54 6.09 15.53 1.95
C PHE A 54 4.66 15.06 2.13
N TYR A 55 4.36 14.45 3.28
CA TYR A 55 3.05 13.89 3.57
C TYR A 55 1.98 14.98 3.76
N ARG A 56 2.36 16.16 4.26
CA ARG A 56 1.44 17.31 4.36
C ARG A 56 1.12 17.89 2.99
N TRP A 57 2.13 18.07 2.14
CA TRP A 57 1.97 18.53 0.77
C TRP A 57 1.12 17.56 -0.05
N HIS A 58 1.47 16.27 -0.02
CA HIS A 58 0.72 15.23 -0.71
C HIS A 58 -0.69 15.04 -0.15
N SER A 59 -0.94 15.28 1.14
CA SER A 59 -2.31 15.31 1.66
C SER A 59 -3.12 16.47 1.10
N PHE A 60 -2.53 17.66 0.94
CA PHE A 60 -3.20 18.79 0.28
C PHE A 60 -3.53 18.45 -1.19
N ILE A 61 -2.58 17.86 -1.92
CA ILE A 61 -2.80 17.40 -3.30
C ILE A 61 -3.89 16.32 -3.36
N ASP A 62 -3.87 15.34 -2.45
CA ASP A 62 -4.92 14.31 -2.36
C ASP A 62 -6.30 14.93 -2.12
N GLN A 63 -6.42 15.96 -1.27
CA GLN A 63 -7.70 16.64 -1.04
C GLN A 63 -8.29 17.24 -2.33
N ILE A 64 -7.47 17.68 -3.28
CA ILE A 64 -7.95 18.15 -4.59
C ILE A 64 -8.56 16.97 -5.37
N PHE A 65 -7.91 15.81 -5.37
CA PHE A 65 -8.46 14.60 -5.99
C PHE A 65 -9.72 14.09 -5.27
N GLN A 66 -9.76 14.16 -3.94
CA GLN A 66 -10.94 13.78 -3.16
C GLN A 66 -12.13 14.69 -3.46
N LYS A 67 -11.93 15.99 -3.67
CA LYS A 67 -13.00 16.90 -4.12
C LYS A 67 -13.64 16.42 -5.41
N TYR A 68 -12.84 16.00 -6.39
CA TYR A 68 -13.36 15.39 -7.62
C TYR A 68 -14.01 14.03 -7.38
N LYS A 69 -13.39 13.14 -6.59
CA LYS A 69 -13.98 11.82 -6.28
C LYS A 69 -15.33 11.93 -5.57
N ASN A 70 -15.55 12.98 -4.78
CA ASN A 70 -16.78 13.21 -4.04
C ASN A 70 -17.95 13.71 -4.90
N ILE A 71 -17.70 14.21 -6.11
CA ILE A 71 -18.78 14.59 -7.05
C ILE A 71 -19.24 13.44 -7.93
N LEU A 72 -18.51 12.32 -7.93
CA LEU A 72 -18.91 11.13 -8.68
C LEU A 72 -20.14 10.50 -8.01
N PRO A 73 -21.11 9.99 -8.78
CA PRO A 73 -22.20 9.20 -8.23
C PRO A 73 -21.65 8.01 -7.43
N ALA A 74 -22.30 7.73 -6.30
CA ALA A 74 -21.98 6.52 -5.54
C ALA A 74 -22.20 5.28 -6.41
N TYR A 75 -21.38 4.26 -6.22
CA TYR A 75 -21.56 2.99 -6.92
C TYR A 75 -22.92 2.39 -6.60
N ASN A 76 -23.64 1.97 -7.64
CA ASN A 76 -24.87 1.21 -7.48
C ASN A 76 -24.53 -0.19 -6.96
N THR A 77 -25.08 -0.54 -5.80
CA THR A 77 -24.81 -1.82 -5.14
C THR A 77 -25.16 -3.02 -6.02
N ASN A 78 -26.25 -2.95 -6.78
CA ASN A 78 -26.77 -4.09 -7.54
C ASN A 78 -26.10 -4.24 -8.91
N THR A 79 -25.62 -3.16 -9.52
CA THR A 79 -25.08 -3.21 -10.89
C THR A 79 -23.58 -2.99 -10.99
N GLN A 80 -22.96 -2.38 -9.97
CA GLN A 80 -21.53 -2.03 -10.00
C GLN A 80 -20.72 -2.70 -8.90
N LEU A 81 -21.35 -3.07 -7.77
CA LEU A 81 -20.66 -3.74 -6.65
C LEU A 81 -21.06 -5.21 -6.48
N ALA A 82 -22.26 -5.59 -6.90
CA ALA A 82 -22.71 -6.97 -6.81
C ALA A 82 -22.03 -7.81 -7.89
N TYR A 83 -21.81 -9.08 -7.53
CA TYR A 83 -21.44 -10.10 -8.48
C TYR A 83 -22.42 -11.28 -8.36
N ASP A 84 -23.46 -11.25 -9.18
CA ASP A 84 -24.61 -12.14 -9.05
C ASP A 84 -24.23 -13.63 -9.07
N GLY A 85 -24.78 -14.36 -8.08
CA GLY A 85 -24.50 -15.77 -7.88
C GLY A 85 -23.15 -16.07 -7.19
N ILE A 86 -22.32 -15.06 -6.93
CA ILE A 86 -21.06 -15.19 -6.20
C ILE A 86 -21.21 -14.61 -4.80
N THR A 87 -20.79 -15.35 -3.78
CA THR A 87 -20.83 -14.88 -2.38
C THR A 87 -19.56 -15.26 -1.65
N VAL A 88 -18.89 -14.28 -1.06
CA VAL A 88 -17.77 -14.53 -0.14
C VAL A 88 -18.33 -15.00 1.20
N GLN A 89 -17.97 -16.21 1.62
CA GLN A 89 -18.43 -16.82 2.87
C GLN A 89 -17.53 -16.47 4.04
N SER A 90 -16.21 -16.48 3.83
CA SER A 90 -15.25 -16.16 4.87
C SER A 90 -13.95 -15.62 4.28
N ILE A 91 -13.24 -14.82 5.08
CA ILE A 91 -11.89 -14.36 4.81
C ILE A 91 -11.06 -14.48 6.08
N MET A 92 -9.85 -15.05 5.93
CA MET A 92 -8.91 -15.24 7.03
C MET A 92 -7.49 -14.96 6.58
N CYS A 93 -6.69 -14.39 7.48
CA CYS A 93 -5.24 -14.32 7.35
C CYS A 93 -4.59 -15.36 8.27
N GLN A 94 -3.68 -16.19 7.74
CA GLN A 94 -2.98 -17.21 8.52
C GLN A 94 -1.47 -17.14 8.29
N MET A 95 -0.69 -16.99 9.36
CA MET A 95 0.77 -17.08 9.27
C MET A 95 1.24 -18.49 8.86
N ASN A 96 2.34 -18.56 8.13
CA ASN A 96 2.90 -19.80 7.59
C ASN A 96 3.70 -20.61 8.65
N GLN A 97 3.15 -20.74 9.86
CA GLN A 97 3.71 -21.51 10.96
C GLN A 97 2.60 -22.30 11.67
N ARG A 98 2.93 -23.47 12.22
CA ARG A 98 1.96 -24.29 12.98
C ARG A 98 1.57 -23.55 14.26
N ASN A 99 0.32 -23.71 14.68
CA ASN A 99 -0.23 -23.19 15.94
C ASN A 99 -0.16 -21.65 16.10
N THR A 100 -0.16 -20.89 15.00
CA THR A 100 -0.28 -19.44 15.07
C THR A 100 -1.75 -18.99 15.07
N PRO A 101 -2.11 -17.92 15.80
CA PRO A 101 -3.45 -17.37 15.78
C PRO A 101 -3.84 -16.92 14.37
N ALA A 102 -5.10 -17.16 14.00
CA ALA A 102 -5.69 -16.60 12.78
C ALA A 102 -5.91 -15.09 12.94
N ASN A 103 -5.92 -14.37 11.81
CA ASN A 103 -6.20 -12.94 11.71
C ASN A 103 -5.21 -12.06 12.51
N VAL A 104 -3.95 -12.48 12.56
CA VAL A 104 -2.84 -11.73 13.14
C VAL A 104 -1.71 -11.59 12.13
N ILE A 105 -1.32 -10.36 11.84
CA ILE A 105 -0.12 -10.04 11.06
C ILE A 105 0.96 -9.59 12.06
N LEU A 106 2.07 -10.33 12.10
CA LEU A 106 3.19 -10.02 12.98
C LEU A 106 4.22 -9.18 12.24
N THR A 107 4.60 -8.04 12.81
CA THR A 107 5.71 -7.22 12.35
C THR A 107 6.88 -7.25 13.34
N TYR A 108 8.09 -6.97 12.84
CA TYR A 108 9.32 -6.92 13.62
C TYR A 108 10.38 -6.09 12.89
N TRP A 109 11.42 -5.69 13.62
CA TRP A 109 12.62 -5.09 13.03
C TRP A 109 13.54 -6.17 12.50
N GLN A 110 13.98 -6.02 11.25
CA GLN A 110 14.97 -6.87 10.62
C GLN A 110 16.24 -6.08 10.30
N ARG A 111 17.41 -6.69 10.55
CA ARG A 111 18.69 -6.17 10.08
C ARG A 111 18.93 -6.61 8.64
N GLY A 112 19.26 -5.65 7.78
CA GLY A 112 19.69 -5.85 6.39
C GLY A 112 21.13 -5.40 6.20
N GLU A 113 21.74 -5.88 5.12
CA GLU A 113 23.08 -5.49 4.67
C GLU A 113 23.01 -5.07 3.20
N LEU A 114 23.67 -3.97 2.85
CA LEU A 114 23.79 -3.47 1.48
C LEU A 114 25.25 -3.23 1.14
N ASN A 115 25.69 -3.74 -0.02
CA ASN A 115 27.02 -3.44 -0.56
C ASN A 115 26.99 -2.09 -1.29
N LEU A 116 27.71 -1.10 -0.76
CA LEU A 116 27.83 0.26 -1.26
C LEU A 116 29.05 0.45 -2.18
N GLY A 117 29.89 -0.58 -2.37
CA GLY A 117 31.16 -0.43 -3.08
C GLY A 117 31.03 0.13 -4.50
N ALA A 118 29.96 -0.21 -5.22
CA ALA A 118 29.72 0.27 -6.57
C ALA A 118 29.31 1.76 -6.67
N GLY A 119 28.91 2.38 -5.55
CA GLY A 119 28.45 3.79 -5.51
C GLY A 119 29.41 4.73 -4.77
N LEU A 120 30.60 4.25 -4.39
CA LEU A 120 31.60 5.02 -3.65
C LEU A 120 32.79 5.33 -4.57
N ASP A 121 32.70 6.47 -5.27
CA ASP A 121 33.82 6.97 -6.05
C ASP A 121 35.02 7.26 -5.13
N PHE A 122 36.22 6.91 -5.61
CA PHE A 122 37.48 7.02 -4.84
C PHE A 122 37.49 6.22 -3.52
N GLY A 123 36.58 5.26 -3.36
CA GLY A 123 36.53 4.35 -2.22
C GLY A 123 37.56 3.22 -2.28
N PRO A 124 37.70 2.44 -1.19
CA PRO A 124 38.54 1.25 -1.18
C PRO A 124 38.04 0.21 -2.19
N GLN A 125 38.96 -0.50 -2.83
CA GLN A 125 38.59 -1.59 -3.75
C GLN A 125 37.91 -2.73 -2.98
N GLY A 126 36.82 -3.26 -3.55
CA GLY A 126 36.10 -4.41 -3.02
C GLY A 126 34.73 -4.08 -2.44
N ASN A 127 34.21 -4.98 -1.60
CA ASN A 127 32.88 -4.85 -1.03
C ASN A 127 32.88 -3.94 0.21
N VAL A 128 32.00 -2.95 0.22
CA VAL A 128 31.79 -2.04 1.35
C VAL A 128 30.38 -2.25 1.88
N PHE A 129 30.20 -3.00 2.97
CA PHE A 129 28.88 -3.31 3.49
C PHE A 129 28.41 -2.30 4.54
N ALA A 130 27.20 -1.80 4.39
CA ALA A 130 26.47 -1.06 5.43
C ALA A 130 25.35 -1.92 6.01
N GLN A 131 25.23 -1.90 7.34
CA GLN A 131 24.13 -2.53 8.06
C GLN A 131 23.05 -1.49 8.37
N PHE A 132 21.79 -1.86 8.15
CA PHE A 132 20.63 -1.03 8.47
C PHE A 132 19.51 -1.88 9.08
N THR A 133 18.57 -1.22 9.75
CA THR A 133 17.40 -1.87 10.34
C THR A 133 16.14 -1.34 9.68
N HIS A 134 15.25 -2.23 9.26
CA HIS A 134 14.00 -1.87 8.59
C HIS A 134 12.81 -2.71 9.09
N LEU A 135 11.60 -2.20 8.86
CA LEU A 135 10.38 -2.91 9.19
C LEU A 135 10.26 -4.18 8.34
N GLN A 136 9.81 -5.26 8.95
CA GLN A 136 9.52 -6.53 8.30
C GLN A 136 8.24 -7.16 8.88
N HIS A 137 7.61 -8.06 8.14
CA HIS A 137 6.51 -8.89 8.63
C HIS A 137 6.77 -10.40 8.52
N ALA A 138 6.04 -11.19 9.29
CA ALA A 138 6.04 -12.65 9.14
C ALA A 138 5.26 -13.03 7.87
N PRO A 139 5.71 -14.02 7.09
CA PRO A 139 4.94 -14.51 5.94
C PRO A 139 3.58 -15.07 6.36
N PHE A 140 2.53 -14.67 5.65
CA PHE A 140 1.15 -15.13 5.85
C PHE A 140 0.47 -15.46 4.53
N SER A 141 -0.72 -16.06 4.60
CA SER A 141 -1.56 -16.40 3.45
C SER A 141 -3.01 -16.00 3.69
N TRP A 142 -3.70 -15.64 2.61
CA TRP A 142 -5.15 -15.41 2.61
C TRP A 142 -5.89 -16.72 2.37
N ARG A 143 -6.93 -16.96 3.17
CA ARG A 143 -7.90 -18.03 2.94
C ARG A 143 -9.26 -17.39 2.76
N ILE A 144 -9.79 -17.49 1.54
CA ILE A 144 -11.04 -16.85 1.15
C ILE A 144 -11.95 -17.95 0.64
N GLU A 145 -13.09 -18.13 1.29
CA GLU A 145 -14.10 -19.10 0.89
C GLU A 145 -15.17 -18.37 0.09
N VAL A 146 -15.46 -18.88 -1.10
CA VAL A 146 -16.37 -18.24 -2.05
C VAL A 146 -17.33 -19.30 -2.57
N ASN A 147 -18.61 -19.00 -2.55
CA ASN A 147 -19.64 -19.85 -3.10
C ASN A 147 -20.08 -19.32 -4.46
N ASN A 148 -20.16 -20.20 -5.46
CA ASN A 148 -20.71 -19.90 -6.78
C ASN A 148 -22.01 -20.69 -7.01
N ASN A 149 -23.12 -19.98 -6.92
CA ASN A 149 -24.49 -20.47 -7.16
C ASN A 149 -24.98 -20.20 -8.60
N SER A 150 -24.14 -19.70 -9.51
CA SER A 150 -24.58 -19.34 -10.86
C SER A 150 -24.70 -20.53 -11.82
N GLY A 151 -24.45 -21.75 -11.37
CA GLY A 151 -24.53 -22.98 -12.18
C GLY A 151 -23.45 -23.15 -13.26
N ALA A 152 -22.55 -22.18 -13.44
CA ALA A 152 -21.49 -22.20 -14.44
C ALA A 152 -20.19 -21.54 -13.90
N PRO A 153 -19.00 -21.95 -14.36
CA PRO A 153 -17.75 -21.30 -13.97
C PRO A 153 -17.76 -19.80 -14.28
N ARG A 154 -17.26 -18.99 -13.34
CA ARG A 154 -17.22 -17.53 -13.43
C ARG A 154 -15.78 -17.04 -13.26
N ARG A 155 -15.40 -15.99 -13.99
CA ARG A 155 -14.10 -15.34 -13.84
C ARG A 155 -14.27 -14.03 -13.08
N GLY A 156 -13.68 -13.95 -11.89
CA GLY A 156 -13.71 -12.76 -11.04
C GLY A 156 -12.34 -12.12 -10.88
N THR A 157 -12.31 -10.95 -10.25
CA THR A 157 -11.08 -10.33 -9.73
C THR A 157 -11.21 -10.23 -8.22
N CYS A 158 -10.31 -10.87 -7.47
CA CYS A 158 -10.26 -10.68 -6.03
C CYS A 158 -9.46 -9.41 -5.73
N ARG A 159 -10.04 -8.49 -4.94
CA ARG A 159 -9.36 -7.27 -4.46
C ARG A 159 -9.38 -7.27 -2.94
N ILE A 160 -8.21 -7.20 -2.32
CA ILE A 160 -8.05 -7.25 -0.87
C ILE A 160 -7.58 -5.88 -0.40
N PHE A 161 -8.33 -5.29 0.54
CA PHE A 161 -7.99 -4.02 1.16
C PHE A 161 -7.88 -4.17 2.68
N MET A 162 -7.08 -3.29 3.29
CA MET A 162 -6.94 -3.18 4.73
C MET A 162 -7.08 -1.72 5.15
N CYS A 163 -7.70 -1.48 6.30
CA CYS A 163 -7.82 -0.13 6.86
C CYS A 163 -7.80 -0.18 8.39
N PRO A 164 -7.40 0.92 9.06
CA PRO A 164 -7.52 1.04 10.50
C PRO A 164 -9.01 1.04 10.91
N LYS A 165 -9.31 0.41 12.05
CA LYS A 165 -10.66 0.43 12.63
C LYS A 165 -10.91 1.71 13.43
N ASN A 166 -9.90 2.14 14.17
CA ASN A 166 -9.97 3.22 15.13
C ASN A 166 -8.94 4.30 14.81
N ASP A 167 -9.23 5.54 15.22
CA ASP A 167 -8.32 6.67 15.20
C ASP A 167 -7.29 6.61 16.35
N GLU A 168 -6.44 7.65 16.46
CA GLU A 168 -5.40 7.75 17.48
C GLU A 168 -5.94 7.84 18.92
N ARG A 169 -7.22 8.16 19.09
CA ARG A 169 -7.92 8.25 20.37
C ARG A 169 -8.63 6.94 20.73
N GLY A 170 -8.59 5.96 19.83
CA GLY A 170 -9.28 4.68 19.97
C GLY A 170 -10.75 4.71 19.55
N MET A 171 -11.22 5.78 18.91
CA MET A 171 -12.60 5.92 18.44
C MET A 171 -12.77 5.28 17.06
N PRO A 172 -13.90 4.58 16.80
CA PRO A 172 -14.12 3.93 15.51
C PRO A 172 -14.32 4.95 14.39
N PHE A 173 -13.71 4.70 13.22
CA PHE A 173 -13.94 5.51 12.03
C PHE A 173 -15.35 5.31 11.46
N THR A 174 -15.94 6.37 10.89
CA THR A 174 -17.08 6.22 9.98
C THR A 174 -16.62 5.59 8.67
N PHE A 175 -17.50 4.91 7.91
CA PHE A 175 -17.13 4.37 6.60
C PHE A 175 -16.63 5.46 5.64
N ARG A 176 -17.20 6.68 5.72
CA ARG A 176 -16.80 7.83 4.90
C ARG A 176 -15.35 8.22 5.12
N ASP A 177 -14.87 8.16 6.35
CA ASP A 177 -13.49 8.50 6.71
C ASP A 177 -12.56 7.30 6.52
N GLN A 178 -13.05 6.10 6.81
CA GLN A 178 -12.28 4.86 6.66
C GLN A 178 -11.95 4.54 5.20
N ARG A 179 -12.84 4.88 4.25
CA ARG A 179 -12.64 4.53 2.82
C ARG A 179 -11.38 5.14 2.22
N VAL A 180 -10.93 6.32 2.69
CA VAL A 180 -9.72 6.98 2.17
C VAL A 180 -8.44 6.43 2.81
N LEU A 181 -8.59 5.63 3.86
CA LEU A 181 -7.50 4.95 4.57
C LEU A 181 -7.35 3.48 4.14
N MET A 182 -8.12 3.03 3.13
CA MET A 182 -8.00 1.68 2.59
C MET A 182 -6.74 1.56 1.74
N ILE A 183 -5.80 0.74 2.21
CA ILE A 183 -4.61 0.36 1.45
C ILE A 183 -4.88 -0.94 0.69
N GLU A 184 -4.49 -0.99 -0.58
CA GLU A 184 -4.58 -2.19 -1.39
C GLU A 184 -3.49 -3.19 -0.97
N MET A 185 -3.92 -4.40 -0.63
CA MET A 185 -3.03 -5.48 -0.19
C MET A 185 -2.71 -6.46 -1.33
N ASP A 186 -3.70 -6.78 -2.17
CA ASP A 186 -3.53 -7.69 -3.30
C ASP A 186 -4.66 -7.54 -4.33
N ARG A 187 -4.37 -7.91 -5.58
CA ARG A 187 -5.32 -7.94 -6.70
C ARG A 187 -4.94 -9.02 -7.71
N PHE A 188 -5.84 -9.96 -7.95
CA PHE A 188 -5.60 -11.05 -8.89
C PHE A 188 -6.89 -11.61 -9.50
N ALA A 189 -6.79 -12.18 -10.69
CA ALA A 189 -7.89 -12.88 -11.34
C ALA A 189 -8.12 -14.27 -10.71
N VAL A 190 -9.39 -14.68 -10.62
CA VAL A 190 -9.80 -15.99 -10.08
C VAL A 190 -10.82 -16.65 -10.98
N ASN A 191 -10.72 -17.98 -11.12
CA ASN A 191 -11.75 -18.80 -11.73
C ASN A 191 -12.58 -19.48 -10.62
N LEU A 192 -13.88 -19.20 -10.59
CA LEU A 192 -14.84 -19.63 -9.58
C LEU A 192 -15.72 -20.73 -10.17
N ASN A 193 -15.45 -21.99 -9.84
CA ASN A 193 -16.23 -23.12 -10.31
C ASN A 193 -17.57 -23.25 -9.54
N PRO A 194 -18.66 -23.77 -10.14
CA PRO A 194 -19.95 -23.95 -9.47
C PRO A 194 -19.89 -24.90 -8.27
N GLY A 195 -20.77 -24.65 -7.30
CA GLY A 195 -21.02 -25.54 -6.16
C GLY A 195 -20.35 -25.11 -4.86
N LYS A 196 -20.83 -25.68 -3.74
CA LYS A 196 -20.18 -25.56 -2.44
C LYS A 196 -18.92 -26.42 -2.46
N TYR A 197 -17.78 -25.84 -2.09
CA TYR A 197 -16.51 -26.55 -1.97
C TYR A 197 -16.69 -27.91 -1.25
N PRO A 198 -16.33 -29.04 -1.88
CA PRO A 198 -16.04 -30.25 -1.14
C PRO A 198 -14.68 -30.04 -0.49
N SER A 199 -14.64 -29.90 0.84
CA SER A 199 -13.41 -30.01 1.64
C SER A 199 -12.18 -29.25 1.10
N GLY A 200 -12.30 -27.91 1.03
CA GLY A 200 -11.25 -26.93 1.27
C GLY A 200 -9.89 -27.11 0.57
N THR A 201 -9.72 -26.50 -0.60
CA THR A 201 -8.77 -25.38 -0.78
C THR A 201 -8.87 -24.75 -2.19
N ALA A 202 -9.56 -23.62 -2.32
CA ALA A 202 -8.87 -22.48 -2.90
C ALA A 202 -8.05 -21.85 -1.78
N SER A 203 -6.95 -22.52 -1.40
CA SER A 203 -5.87 -21.75 -0.80
C SER A 203 -5.38 -20.89 -1.94
N LEU A 204 -5.76 -19.62 -1.94
CA LEU A 204 -4.93 -18.60 -2.53
C LEU A 204 -3.65 -18.52 -1.70
N ARG A 205 -2.83 -19.57 -1.88
CA ARG A 205 -1.49 -19.69 -1.33
C ARG A 205 -0.63 -18.81 -2.24
N LEU A 206 -0.70 -17.51 -2.01
CA LEU A 206 0.31 -16.62 -2.56
C LEU A 206 1.60 -16.85 -1.76
N LEU A 207 2.29 -17.96 -2.04
CA LEU A 207 3.70 -18.11 -1.69
C LEU A 207 4.49 -17.26 -2.69
N ARG A 208 4.42 -15.93 -2.56
CA ARG A 208 5.54 -15.11 -3.04
C ARG A 208 6.69 -15.46 -2.11
N ARG A 209 7.59 -16.32 -2.58
CA ARG A 209 8.89 -16.61 -1.94
C ARG A 209 9.65 -15.29 -1.85
N LEU A 210 9.46 -14.55 -0.76
CA LEU A 210 10.45 -13.57 -0.33
C LEU A 210 11.63 -14.36 0.24
N VAL A 211 12.81 -14.04 -0.29
CA VAL A 211 14.09 -14.70 -0.05
C VAL A 211 14.31 -14.96 1.45
N ARG A 212 14.74 -16.18 1.77
CA ARG A 212 15.10 -16.63 3.12
C ARG A 212 16.16 -15.71 3.73
N ALA A 213 15.79 -14.87 4.68
CA ALA A 213 16.74 -14.27 5.62
C ALA A 213 16.86 -15.17 6.87
N LYS A 214 18.10 -15.45 7.28
CA LYS A 214 18.44 -16.29 8.44
C LYS A 214 17.92 -15.66 9.74
N ARG A 215 17.45 -16.53 10.63
CA ARG A 215 16.84 -16.26 11.94
C ARG A 215 17.79 -15.47 12.87
N LEU A 216 17.36 -14.32 13.40
CA LEU A 216 17.89 -13.76 14.65
C LEU A 216 16.81 -12.91 15.37
N HIS A 217 17.00 -12.78 16.69
CA HIS A 217 16.10 -12.34 17.77
C HIS A 217 14.85 -11.51 17.43
N ARG A 218 13.69 -11.97 17.92
CA ARG A 218 12.37 -11.31 17.80
C ARG A 218 12.03 -10.51 19.05
N ARG A 219 11.71 -9.23 18.90
CA ARG A 219 10.80 -8.50 19.80
C ARG A 219 9.54 -8.15 18.99
N SER A 220 8.37 -8.51 19.53
CA SER A 220 7.09 -8.49 18.82
C SER A 220 6.25 -7.25 19.19
N ILE A 221 5.56 -6.68 18.19
CA ILE A 221 4.46 -5.72 18.37
C ILE A 221 3.25 -6.30 17.62
N LEU A 222 2.08 -6.36 18.26
CA LEU A 222 0.84 -6.86 17.67
C LEU A 222 -0.07 -5.71 17.26
N TYR A 223 -0.60 -5.73 16.04
CA TYR A 223 -1.69 -4.88 15.60
C TYR A 223 -2.87 -5.74 15.10
N ARG A 224 -4.10 -5.32 15.41
CA ARG A 224 -5.35 -5.91 14.88
C ARG A 224 -5.87 -5.02 13.75
N ALA A 225 -6.06 -5.57 12.55
CA ALA A 225 -6.64 -4.86 11.40
C ALA A 225 -7.90 -5.58 10.89
N ILE A 226 -8.86 -4.82 10.35
CA ILE A 226 -10.04 -5.35 9.66
C ILE A 226 -9.70 -5.53 8.18
N ILE A 227 -10.09 -6.67 7.63
CA ILE A 227 -9.85 -7.06 6.25
C ILE A 227 -11.16 -6.90 5.48
N TRP A 228 -11.13 -6.13 4.40
CA TRP A 228 -12.23 -6.04 3.44
C TRP A 228 -11.83 -6.75 2.16
N ALA A 229 -12.65 -7.69 1.71
CA ALA A 229 -12.58 -8.24 0.36
C ALA A 229 -13.80 -7.77 -0.41
N CYS A 230 -13.57 -6.99 -1.47
CA CYS A 230 -14.58 -6.73 -2.49
C CYS A 230 -14.18 -7.52 -3.73
N MET A 231 -15.13 -8.28 -4.29
CA MET A 231 -14.98 -8.88 -5.62
C MET A 231 -15.56 -7.94 -6.67
#